data_AF-A0A935EDQ9-F1
#
_entry.id   AF-A0A935EDQ9-F1
#
_cell.length_a   1.000
_cell.length_b   1.000
_cell.length_c   1.000
_cell.angle_alpha   90.00
_cell.angle_beta   90.00
_cell.angle_gamma   90.00
#
_symmetry.space_group_name_H-M   'P 1'
#
loop_
_entity.id
_entity.type
_entity.pdbx_description
1 polymer ?
#
loop_
_entity_poly.entity_id
_entity_poly.type
_entity_poly.pdbx_seq_one_letter_code
_entity_poly.pdbx_strand_id
1 'polypeptide(L)' 'MTTADIADLPVAEKLLLMERLWDALRAQADSNVVPAWHNDVLAERLRRLDAGNEPTSTWAEAKERIRSQIKAG' A
#
# COMPACT_ATOMS: atom_id res chain seq x y z
N MET A 1 17.22 -15.72 -7.01
CA MET A 1 17.41 -14.81 -5.87
C MET A 1 16.78 -15.48 -4.67
N THR A 2 17.60 -15.82 -3.68
CA THR A 2 17.19 -16.41 -2.41
C THR A 2 16.95 -15.30 -1.38
N THR A 3 16.30 -15.65 -0.27
CA THR A 3 16.13 -14.72 0.85
C THR A 3 17.47 -14.31 1.49
N ALA A 4 18.47 -15.19 1.43
CA ALA A 4 19.84 -14.89 1.86
C ALA A 4 20.47 -13.80 0.98
N ASP A 5 20.32 -13.88 -0.35
CA ASP A 5 20.84 -12.87 -1.28
C ASP A 5 20.27 -11.47 -1.00
N ILE A 6 19.00 -11.38 -0.60
CA ILE A 6 18.34 -10.10 -0.27
C ILE A 6 18.85 -9.58 1.07
N ALA A 7 19.14 -10.44 2.04
CA ALA A 7 19.56 -10.04 3.39
C ALA A 7 20.88 -9.26 3.36
N ASP A 8 21.78 -9.59 2.44
CA ASP A 8 23.10 -8.96 2.31
C ASP A 8 23.08 -7.62 1.56
N LEU A 9 21.95 -7.26 0.93
CA LEU A 9 21.82 -5.98 0.22
C LEU A 9 21.82 -4.78 1.19
N PRO A 10 22.48 -3.66 0.83
CA PRO A 10 22.27 -2.38 1.49
C PRO A 10 20.79 -1.98 1.50
N VAL A 11 20.37 -1.21 2.51
CA VAL A 11 18.96 -0.80 2.67
C VAL A 11 18.42 -0.08 1.41
N ALA A 12 19.21 0.79 0.80
CA ALA A 12 18.80 1.50 -0.42
C ALA A 12 18.53 0.53 -1.59
N GLU A 13 19.35 -0.51 -1.72
CA GLU A 13 19.19 -1.53 -2.77
C GLU A 13 18.00 -2.45 -2.48
N LYS A 14 17.73 -2.78 -1.22
CA LYS A 14 16.51 -3.49 -0.81
C LYS A 14 15.26 -2.71 -1.19
N LEU A 15 15.24 -1.40 -0.92
CA LEU A 15 14.10 -0.54 -1.27
C LEU A 15 13.91 -0.45 -2.78
N LEU A 16 14.99 -0.26 -3.55
CA LEU A 16 14.93 -0.24 -5.01
C LEU A 16 14.46 -1.59 -5.57
N LEU A 17 14.91 -2.70 -4.99
CA LEU A 17 14.47 -4.03 -5.36
C LEU A 17 12.98 -4.23 -5.07
N MET A 18 12.49 -3.76 -3.91
CA MET A 18 11.06 -3.77 -3.59
C MET A 18 10.22 -2.99 -4.61
N GLU A 19 10.67 -1.80 -5.02
CA GLU A 19 10.00 -0.99 -6.05
C GLU A 19 9.95 -1.71 -7.40
N ARG A 20 11.09 -2.27 -7.84
CA ARG A 20 11.16 -3.02 -9.11
C ARG A 20 10.30 -4.28 -9.11
N LEU A 21 10.28 -5.00 -7.98
CA LEU A 21 9.42 -6.17 -7.80
C LEU A 21 7.96 -5.74 -7.86
N TRP A 22 7.59 -4.64 -7.20
CA TRP A 22 6.25 -4.12 -7.23
C TRP A 22 5.80 -3.71 -8.64
N ASP A 23 6.66 -3.05 -9.41
CA ASP A 23 6.39 -2.69 -10.81
C ASP A 23 6.19 -3.93 -11.69
N ALA A 24 7.05 -4.94 -11.56
CA ALA A 24 6.93 -6.19 -12.29
C ALA A 24 5.64 -6.95 -11.95
N LEU A 25 5.27 -7.00 -10.66
CA LEU A 25 4.03 -7.61 -10.20
C LEU A 25 2.79 -6.88 -10.71
N ARG A 26 2.79 -5.54 -10.69
CA ARG A 26 1.68 -4.75 -11.23
C ARG A 26 1.48 -4.96 -12.73
N ALA A 27 2.57 -5.09 -13.49
CA ALA A 27 2.50 -5.31 -14.94
C ALA A 27 1.94 -6.71 -15.31
N GLN A 28 2.03 -7.68 -14.40
CA GLN A 28 1.55 -9.06 -14.57
C GLN A 28 0.30 -9.38 -13.74
N ALA A 29 -0.27 -8.37 -13.06
CA ALA A 29 -1.44 -8.56 -12.22
C ALA A 29 -2.68 -8.79 -13.10
N ASP A 30 -2.92 -10.05 -13.46
CA ASP A 30 -4.23 -10.47 -13.91
C ASP A 30 -5.24 -10.28 -12.77
N SER A 31 -6.47 -9.91 -13.12
CA SER A 31 -7.58 -9.72 -12.17
C SER A 31 -7.85 -10.93 -11.27
N ASN A 32 -7.32 -12.11 -11.64
CA ASN A 32 -7.49 -13.37 -10.94
C ASN A 32 -6.68 -13.50 -9.64
N VAL A 33 -5.66 -12.65 -9.41
CA VAL A 33 -4.88 -12.66 -8.15
C VAL A 33 -5.62 -11.91 -7.03
N VAL A 34 -6.56 -11.04 -7.39
CA VAL A 34 -7.36 -10.28 -6.42
C VAL A 34 -8.61 -11.11 -6.06
N PRO A 35 -8.85 -11.41 -4.77
CA PRO A 35 -10.07 -12.09 -4.37
C PRO A 35 -11.31 -11.30 -4.82
N ALA A 36 -12.36 -11.98 -5.29
CA ALA A 36 -13.57 -11.31 -5.78
C ALA A 36 -14.20 -10.37 -4.73
N TRP A 37 -14.18 -10.77 -3.45
CA TRP A 37 -14.72 -9.97 -2.34
C TRP A 37 -14.01 -8.62 -2.16
N HIS A 38 -12.79 -8.47 -2.67
CA HIS A 38 -12.02 -7.24 -2.53
C HIS A 38 -12.70 -6.09 -3.28
N ASN A 39 -13.28 -6.36 -4.45
CA ASN A 39 -14.04 -5.37 -5.22
C ASN A 39 -15.31 -4.94 -4.47
N ASP A 40 -16.03 -5.87 -3.85
CA ASP A 40 -17.26 -5.57 -3.10
C ASP A 40 -16.97 -4.64 -1.92
N VAL A 41 -15.87 -4.88 -1.20
CA VAL A 41 -15.43 -4.02 -0.09
C VAL A 41 -15.04 -2.63 -0.58
N LEU A 42 -14.31 -2.52 -1.70
CA LEU A 42 -13.96 -1.23 -2.28
C LEU A 42 -15.20 -0.46 -2.74
N ALA A 43 -16.16 -1.13 -3.36
CA ALA A 43 -17.41 -0.53 -3.82
C ALA A 43 -18.26 -0.02 -2.64
N GLU A 44 -18.37 -0.78 -1.55
CA GLU A 44 -19.07 -0.35 -0.33
C GLU A 44 -18.38 0.87 0.30
N ARG A 45 -17.05 0.84 0.44
CA ARG A 45 -16.29 1.97 1.00
C ARG A 45 -16.43 3.23 0.16
N LEU A 46 -16.40 3.10 -1.16
CA LEU A 46 -16.59 4.24 -2.06
C LEU A 46 -18.00 4.81 -1.92
N ARG A 47 -19.04 3.96 -1.88
CA ARG A 47 -20.42 4.42 -1.63
C ARG A 47 -20.56 5.17 -0.31
N ARG A 48 -19.95 4.67 0.77
CA ARG A 48 -19.98 5.36 2.08
C ARG A 48 -19.23 6.68 2.05
N LEU A 49 -18.09 6.74 1.34
CA LEU A 49 -17.34 7.98 1.12
C LEU A 49 -18.17 9.02 0.37
N ASP A 50 -18.78 8.65 -0.75
CA ASP A 50 -19.60 9.55 -1.58
C ASP A 50 -20.86 10.03 -0.84
N ALA A 51 -21.39 9.20 0.06
CA ALA A 51 -22.50 9.56 0.94
C ALA A 51 -22.10 10.46 2.13
N GLY A 52 -20.80 10.79 2.28
CA GLY A 52 -20.30 11.57 3.42
C GLY A 52 -20.24 10.81 4.75
N ASN A 53 -20.36 9.49 4.70
CA ASN A 53 -20.39 8.59 5.87
C ASN A 53 -18.99 8.08 6.27
N GLU A 54 -17.93 8.63 5.68
CA GLU A 54 -16.54 8.33 6.02
C GLU A 54 -15.79 9.62 6.39
N PRO A 55 -14.97 9.61 7.45
CA PRO A 55 -14.13 10.75 7.78
C PRO A 55 -13.04 10.93 6.71
N THR A 56 -13.00 12.11 6.09
CA THR A 56 -11.96 12.50 5.14
C THR A 56 -10.96 13.45 5.78
N SER A 57 -9.70 13.33 5.39
CA SER A 57 -8.67 14.32 5.73
C SER A 57 -7.82 14.59 4.51
N THR A 58 -7.24 15.78 4.45
CA THR A 58 -6.25 16.12 3.43
C THR A 58 -5.03 15.21 3.57
N TRP A 59 -4.29 15.06 2.48
CA TRP A 59 -3.05 14.29 2.50
C TRP A 59 -2.00 14.88 3.46
N ALA A 60 -2.02 16.20 3.67
CA ALA A 60 -1.16 16.87 4.63
C ALA A 60 -1.50 16.47 6.07
N GLU A 61 -2.79 16.51 6.45
CA GLU A 61 -3.25 16.08 7.78
C GLU A 61 -2.98 14.60 8.03
N ALA A 62 -3.20 13.75 7.03
CA ALA A 62 -2.92 12.32 7.13
C ALA A 62 -1.42 12.05 7.36
N LYS A 63 -0.54 12.73 6.62
CA LYS A 63 0.92 12.64 6.81
C LYS A 63 1.33 13.09 8.20
N GLU A 64 0.77 14.18 8.69
CA GLU A 64 1.11 14.70 10.01
C GLU A 64 0.71 13.71 11.11
N ARG A 65 -0.53 13.19 11.05
CA ARG A 65 -1.00 12.16 11.99
C ARG A 65 -0.08 10.94 12.03
N ILE A 66 0.38 10.44 10.88
CA ILE A 66 1.29 9.29 10.81
C ILE A 66 2.63 9.62 11.47
N ARG A 67 3.21 10.81 11.20
CA ARG A 67 4.47 11.24 11.82
C ARG A 67 4.34 11.39 13.33
N SER A 68 3.23 11.96 13.82
CA SER A 68 2.97 12.10 15.25
C SER A 68 2.90 10.74 15.95
N GLN A 69 2.29 9.74 15.32
CA GLN A 69 2.22 8.37 15.86
C GLN A 69 3.59 7.70 15.91
N ILE A 70 4.45 7.92 14.91
CA ILE A 70 5.81 7.34 14.86
C ILE A 70 6.75 8.02 15.86
N LYS A 71 6.61 9.32 16.13
CA LYS A 71 7.44 10.04 17.13
C LYS A 71 7.09 9.69 18.59
N ALA A 72 5.91 9.13 18.83
CA ALA A 72 5.40 8.82 20.16
C ALA A 72 5.73 7.40 20.65
N GLY A 73 6.35 6.56 19.82
CA GLY A 73 6.84 5.22 20.16
C GLY A 73 8.36 5.14 20.05
#